data_AF-A0A9Q0SPU6-F1
#
_entry.id   AF-A0A9Q0SPU6-F1
#
_cell.length_a   1.000
_cell.length_b   1.000
_cell.length_c   1.000
_cell.angle_alpha   90.00
_cell.angle_beta   90.00
_cell.angle_gamma   90.00
#
_symmetry.space_group_name_H-M   'P 1'
#
loop_
_entity.id
_entity.type
_entity.pdbx_description
1 polymer ?
#
loop_
_entity_poly.entity_id
_entity_poly.type
_entity_poly.pdbx_seq_one_letter_code
_entity_poly.pdbx_strand_id
1 'polypeptide(L)'
;MQRASKLLILHQFISSTRLCNPFASQLSSKFHAFSNVDSLVSALITAISTCSSISYCRALHCRVIKSVNCNHGFIGDQLVSRYVESGCTKDSLELFDELPEKDLVSWNSIISGFSRRGDLGICLGLLLRMRLEMGFKPNEVTVIPVVSACAGVGELDVGKYIHGIAVKLGVLLEVKVVNSLINLYGKCGYLEAACCLFEGMPVQSLVSWNSMVAVHVHMGLAEKGIGYFIMMRRAGINSDQATVVSLLLACENLGVRKLAEAVHGYILNGGLDRNLAVATALLDLYAKLGILSDPRKVFGEMIDPDAVAWTAMLSSYAMHGRGREAIEHFELMLVNGGMLQR
;
A
#
# COMPACT_ATOMS: atom_id res chain seq x y z
N MET A 1 -19.79 36.01 10.51
CA MET A 1 -20.42 34.79 9.95
C MET A 1 -19.64 33.50 10.27
N GLN A 2 -18.32 33.50 10.44
CA GLN A 2 -17.50 32.31 10.79
C GLN A 2 -17.80 31.65 12.17
N ARG A 3 -18.45 32.34 13.12
CA ARG A 3 -18.86 31.74 14.41
C ARG A 3 -20.14 30.90 14.30
N ALA A 4 -21.02 31.20 13.34
CA ALA A 4 -22.31 30.52 13.20
C ALA A 4 -22.16 29.14 12.56
N SER A 5 -21.22 28.98 11.62
CA SER A 5 -20.87 27.68 11.02
C SER A 5 -20.23 26.72 12.03
N LYS A 6 -19.32 27.21 12.89
CA LYS A 6 -18.72 26.41 13.99
C LYS A 6 -19.75 25.87 14.99
N LEU A 7 -20.85 26.60 15.22
CA LEU A 7 -21.91 26.20 16.15
C LEU A 7 -22.88 25.17 15.56
N LEU A 8 -23.11 25.20 14.24
CA LEU A 8 -24.03 24.28 13.57
C LEU A 8 -23.51 22.83 13.61
N ILE A 9 -22.21 22.65 13.43
CA ILE A 9 -21.55 21.34 13.50
C ILE A 9 -21.53 20.83 14.94
N LEU A 10 -21.27 21.70 15.93
CA LEU A 10 -21.35 21.32 17.34
C LEU A 10 -22.73 20.74 17.69
N HIS A 11 -23.79 21.34 17.15
CA HIS A 11 -25.16 20.91 17.43
C HIS A 11 -25.54 19.59 16.74
N GLN A 12 -25.08 19.37 15.50
CA GLN A 12 -25.27 18.09 14.82
C GLN A 12 -24.39 16.97 15.40
N PHE A 13 -23.13 17.26 15.79
CA PHE A 13 -22.22 16.27 16.39
C PHE A 13 -22.68 15.83 17.78
N ILE A 14 -23.07 16.77 18.66
CA ILE A 14 -23.54 16.46 20.02
C ILE A 14 -24.83 15.64 19.99
N SER A 15 -25.68 15.83 18.97
CA SER A 15 -26.90 15.04 18.81
C SER A 15 -26.65 13.55 18.49
N SER A 16 -25.48 13.22 17.93
CA SER A 16 -25.13 11.85 17.50
C SER A 16 -24.31 11.04 18.51
N THR A 17 -23.70 11.68 19.51
CA THR A 17 -22.78 11.02 20.46
C THR A 17 -23.23 11.20 21.91
N ARG A 18 -24.32 10.52 22.31
CA ARG A 18 -24.59 10.21 23.71
C ARG A 18 -24.05 8.82 24.05
N LEU A 19 -22.74 8.67 24.21
CA LEU A 19 -22.15 7.49 24.84
C LEU A 19 -20.98 7.92 25.74
N CYS A 20 -21.26 7.95 27.05
CA CYS A 20 -20.26 8.05 28.11
C CYS A 20 -19.36 6.82 28.06
N ASN A 21 -18.03 7.01 27.99
CA ASN A 21 -17.07 5.90 28.07
C ASN A 21 -16.02 6.16 29.17
N PRO A 22 -15.78 5.23 30.12
CA PRO A 22 -14.91 5.44 31.29
C PRO A 22 -13.42 5.62 30.97
N PHE A 23 -12.98 5.29 29.75
CA PHE A 23 -11.59 5.50 29.30
C PHE A 23 -11.18 6.98 29.20
N ALA A 24 -12.14 7.91 29.17
CA ALA A 24 -11.85 9.34 29.13
C ALA A 24 -11.16 9.87 30.40
N SER A 25 -11.32 9.19 31.55
CA SER A 25 -10.77 9.62 32.85
C SER A 25 -9.31 9.23 33.04
N GLN A 26 -8.85 8.11 32.46
CA GLN A 26 -7.44 7.70 32.55
C GLN A 26 -6.51 8.54 31.68
N LEU A 27 -7.03 9.18 30.63
CA LEU A 27 -6.24 10.10 29.81
C LEU A 27 -6.19 11.52 30.39
N SER A 28 -7.22 11.96 31.14
CA SER A 28 -7.23 13.32 31.69
C SER A 28 -6.06 13.56 32.64
N SER A 29 -5.64 12.54 33.39
CA SER A 29 -4.51 12.64 34.31
C SER A 29 -3.15 12.82 33.61
N LYS A 30 -2.99 12.34 32.37
CA LYS A 30 -1.74 12.49 31.59
C LYS A 30 -1.64 13.83 30.86
N PHE A 31 -2.77 14.44 30.49
CA PHE A 31 -2.76 15.71 29.73
C PHE A 31 -2.54 16.95 30.61
N HIS A 32 -2.87 16.89 31.90
CA HIS A 32 -2.64 18.01 32.84
C HIS A 32 -1.16 18.19 33.27
N ALA A 33 -0.24 17.35 32.78
CA ALA A 33 1.17 17.35 33.17
C ALA A 33 2.14 17.93 32.12
N PHE A 34 1.65 18.49 31.00
CA PHE A 34 2.52 19.03 29.95
C PHE A 34 2.78 20.53 30.16
N SER A 35 4.01 20.86 30.54
CA SER A 35 4.51 22.23 30.72
C SER A 35 5.00 22.90 29.42
N ASN A 36 4.99 22.20 28.28
CA ASN A 36 5.46 22.70 26.99
C ASN A 36 4.46 22.40 25.87
N VAL A 37 4.21 23.36 24.99
CA VAL A 37 3.28 23.24 23.84
C VAL A 37 3.73 22.15 22.87
N ASP A 38 5.04 21.99 22.68
CA ASP A 38 5.60 21.01 21.73
C ASP A 38 5.39 19.56 22.17
N SER A 39 5.45 19.28 23.48
CA SER A 39 5.22 17.94 24.02
C SER A 39 3.74 17.54 23.96
N LEU A 40 2.83 18.52 24.08
CA LEU A 40 1.41 18.31 23.89
C LEU A 40 1.06 18.05 22.41
N VAL A 41 1.67 18.78 21.48
CA VAL A 41 1.51 18.55 20.03
C VAL A 41 2.00 17.16 19.64
N SER A 42 3.19 16.76 20.10
CA SER A 42 3.74 15.42 19.85
C SER A 42 2.86 14.30 20.41
N ALA A 43 2.34 14.45 21.64
CA ALA A 43 1.43 13.48 22.24
C ALA A 43 0.12 13.35 21.44
N LEU A 44 -0.42 14.47 20.93
CA LEU A 44 -1.62 14.47 20.09
C LEU A 44 -1.37 13.77 18.75
N ILE A 45 -0.24 14.03 18.09
CA ILE A 45 0.13 13.36 16.83
C ILE A 45 0.20 11.85 17.05
N THR A 46 0.88 11.40 18.11
CA THR A 46 0.99 9.98 18.44
C THR A 46 -0.39 9.37 18.72
N ALA A 47 -1.24 10.03 19.50
CA ALA A 47 -2.60 9.57 19.79
C ALA A 47 -3.47 9.48 18.51
N ILE A 48 -3.38 10.46 17.63
CA ILE A 48 -4.07 10.44 16.34
C ILE A 48 -3.52 9.30 15.49
N SER A 49 -2.20 9.16 15.34
CA SER A 49 -1.51 8.12 14.54
C SER A 49 -1.71 6.68 15.03
N THR A 50 -2.19 6.48 16.26
CA THR A 50 -2.46 5.16 16.86
C THR A 50 -3.95 4.84 17.02
N CYS A 51 -4.83 5.81 16.79
CA CYS A 51 -6.26 5.62 16.81
C CYS A 51 -6.75 4.55 15.81
N SER A 52 -7.38 3.49 16.30
CA SER A 52 -8.02 2.44 15.50
C SER A 52 -9.55 2.59 15.41
N SER A 53 -10.13 3.46 16.23
CA SER A 53 -11.59 3.63 16.35
C SER A 53 -12.03 5.03 15.97
N ILE A 54 -12.97 5.14 15.04
CA ILE A 54 -13.52 6.41 14.58
C ILE A 54 -14.14 7.24 15.72
N SER A 55 -14.78 6.58 16.70
CA SER A 55 -15.38 7.29 17.84
C SER A 55 -14.31 7.93 18.72
N TYR A 56 -13.16 7.27 18.86
CA TYR A 56 -11.99 7.84 19.54
C TYR A 56 -11.36 8.97 18.73
N CYS A 57 -11.26 8.83 17.40
CA CYS A 57 -10.77 9.88 16.51
C CYS A 57 -11.64 11.14 16.61
N ARG A 58 -12.97 10.98 16.63
CA ARG A 58 -13.92 12.09 16.85
C ARG A 58 -13.78 12.73 18.22
N ALA A 59 -13.58 11.94 19.27
CA ALA A 59 -13.33 12.47 20.62
C ALA A 59 -12.02 13.27 20.70
N LEU A 60 -10.95 12.79 20.05
CA LEU A 60 -9.68 13.50 19.91
C LEU A 60 -9.86 14.79 19.11
N HIS A 61 -10.53 14.72 17.96
CA HIS A 61 -10.83 15.89 17.12
C HIS A 61 -11.59 16.97 17.91
N CYS A 62 -12.65 16.59 18.64
CA CYS A 62 -13.39 17.49 19.53
C CYS A 62 -12.51 18.12 20.61
N ARG A 63 -11.54 17.37 21.16
CA ARG A 63 -10.58 17.90 22.14
C ARG A 63 -9.61 18.86 21.49
N VAL A 64 -9.04 18.54 20.34
CA VAL A 64 -8.13 19.43 19.58
C VAL A 64 -8.81 20.78 19.33
N ILE A 65 -10.06 20.80 18.86
CA ILE A 65 -10.84 22.03 18.65
C ILE A 65 -10.99 22.84 19.95
N LYS A 66 -11.14 22.17 21.11
CA LYS A 66 -11.38 22.81 22.41
C LYS A 66 -10.10 23.25 23.12
N SER A 67 -8.98 22.57 22.92
CA SER A 67 -7.74 22.75 23.69
C SER A 67 -6.64 23.50 22.93
N VAL A 68 -6.68 23.52 21.60
CA VAL A 68 -5.62 24.10 20.76
C VAL A 68 -6.27 24.89 19.62
N ASN A 69 -5.72 26.05 19.27
CA ASN A 69 -6.07 26.73 18.02
C ASN A 69 -5.69 25.78 16.89
N CYS A 70 -6.63 25.32 16.06
CA CYS A 70 -6.39 24.46 14.88
C CYS A 70 -5.48 25.09 13.81
N ASN A 71 -4.73 26.15 14.15
CA ASN A 71 -3.87 26.91 13.27
C ASN A 71 -2.54 26.20 12.97
N HIS A 72 -2.21 25.11 13.66
CA HIS A 72 -1.09 24.26 13.23
C HIS A 72 -1.60 23.29 12.16
N GLY A 73 -1.45 23.66 10.88
CA GLY A 73 -1.91 22.88 9.72
C GLY A 73 -1.57 21.39 9.79
N PHE A 74 -0.43 21.04 10.39
CA PHE A 74 0.03 19.66 10.59
C PHE A 74 -0.94 18.77 11.40
N ILE A 75 -1.58 19.28 12.45
CA ILE A 75 -2.54 18.47 13.24
C ILE A 75 -3.82 18.24 12.42
N GLY A 76 -4.22 19.25 11.65
CA GLY A 76 -5.36 19.17 10.74
C GLY A 76 -5.16 18.09 9.67
N ASP A 77 -4.00 18.09 9.02
CA ASP A 77 -3.63 17.11 8.00
C ASP A 77 -3.62 15.68 8.57
N GLN A 78 -3.08 15.53 9.78
CA GLN A 78 -3.05 14.23 10.45
C GLN A 78 -4.45 13.73 10.79
N LEU A 79 -5.36 14.60 11.27
CA LEU A 79 -6.75 14.25 11.49
C LEU A 79 -7.46 13.86 10.18
N VAL A 80 -7.30 14.66 9.12
CA VAL A 80 -7.86 14.36 7.78
C VAL A 80 -7.40 12.97 7.33
N SER A 81 -6.09 12.69 7.39
CA SER A 81 -5.53 11.39 6.99
C SER A 81 -6.16 10.23 7.78
N ARG A 82 -6.42 10.40 9.09
CA ARG A 82 -7.08 9.36 9.88
C ARG A 82 -8.55 9.16 9.57
N TYR A 83 -9.29 10.22 9.28
CA TYR A 83 -10.67 10.08 8.81
C TYR A 83 -10.71 9.35 7.46
N VAL A 84 -9.77 9.64 6.56
CA VAL A 84 -9.65 8.93 5.28
C VAL A 84 -9.37 7.45 5.53
N GLU A 85 -8.37 7.11 6.34
CA GLU A 85 -8.01 5.72 6.68
C GLU A 85 -9.15 4.96 7.38
N SER A 86 -10.00 5.66 8.13
CA SER A 86 -11.17 5.08 8.81
C SER A 86 -12.39 4.92 7.91
N GLY A 87 -12.30 5.26 6.62
CA GLY A 87 -13.41 5.15 5.67
C GLY A 87 -14.43 6.31 5.72
N CYS A 88 -14.23 7.32 6.57
CA CYS A 88 -15.16 8.43 6.76
C CYS A 88 -14.92 9.54 5.73
N THR A 89 -15.25 9.25 4.48
CA THR A 89 -15.01 10.13 3.33
C THR A 89 -15.62 11.53 3.52
N LYS A 90 -16.90 11.63 3.90
CA LYS A 90 -17.59 12.92 4.06
C LYS A 90 -16.91 13.79 5.14
N ASP A 91 -16.74 13.23 6.34
CA ASP A 91 -16.10 13.92 7.47
C ASP A 91 -14.67 14.38 7.13
N SER A 92 -13.91 13.57 6.37
CA SER A 92 -12.55 13.95 5.96
C SER A 92 -12.51 15.13 4.99
N LEU A 93 -13.45 15.20 4.05
CA LEU A 93 -13.53 16.30 3.07
C LEU A 93 -14.04 17.58 3.73
N GLU A 94 -15.05 17.48 4.58
CA GLU A 94 -15.55 18.61 5.36
C GLU A 94 -14.46 19.18 6.28
N LEU A 95 -13.75 18.32 7.02
CA LEU A 95 -12.64 18.75 7.85
C LEU A 95 -11.52 19.41 7.04
N PHE A 96 -11.18 18.83 5.89
CA PHE A 96 -10.19 19.41 4.99
C PHE A 96 -10.61 20.82 4.56
N ASP A 97 -11.88 21.02 4.18
CA ASP A 97 -12.41 22.32 3.77
C ASP A 97 -12.33 23.37 4.87
N GLU A 98 -12.46 22.95 6.12
CA GLU A 98 -12.36 23.81 7.29
C GLU A 98 -10.94 24.14 7.74
N LEU A 99 -9.91 23.48 7.18
CA LEU A 99 -8.51 23.80 7.52
C LEU A 99 -8.19 25.28 7.22
N PRO A 100 -7.70 26.05 8.21
CA PRO A 100 -7.50 27.49 8.09
C PRO A 100 -6.37 27.85 7.12
N GLU A 101 -5.33 27.02 7.06
CA GLU A 101 -4.22 27.13 6.11
C GLU A 101 -4.03 25.76 5.46
N LYS A 102 -4.36 25.66 4.17
CA LYS A 102 -4.06 24.48 3.35
C LYS A 102 -2.77 24.77 2.63
N ASP A 103 -1.82 23.87 2.72
CA ASP A 103 -0.60 23.94 1.92
C ASP A 103 -0.51 22.73 0.97
N LEU A 104 0.61 22.62 0.27
CA LEU A 104 0.86 21.50 -0.64
C LEU A 104 0.88 20.14 0.09
N VAL A 105 1.29 20.12 1.36
CA VAL A 105 1.30 18.91 2.20
C VAL A 105 -0.13 18.49 2.53
N SER A 106 -1.01 19.43 2.88
CA SER A 106 -2.43 19.16 3.11
C SER A 106 -3.08 18.50 1.88
N TRP A 107 -2.89 19.09 0.70
CA TRP A 107 -3.41 18.58 -0.57
C TRP A 107 -2.86 17.19 -0.92
N ASN A 108 -1.55 17.01 -0.79
CA ASN A 108 -0.90 15.73 -1.08
C ASN A 108 -1.33 14.63 -0.11
N SER A 109 -1.54 14.96 1.17
CA SER A 109 -1.97 14.02 2.20
C SER A 109 -3.37 13.48 1.93
N ILE A 110 -4.34 14.36 1.62
CA ILE A 110 -5.70 13.93 1.33
C ILE A 110 -5.80 13.13 0.03
N ILE A 111 -5.09 13.55 -1.03
CA ILE A 111 -5.04 12.81 -2.31
C ILE A 111 -4.40 11.43 -2.10
N SER A 112 -3.29 11.35 -1.38
CA SER A 112 -2.62 10.08 -1.07
C SER A 112 -3.49 9.15 -0.22
N GLY A 113 -4.23 9.71 0.73
CA GLY A 113 -5.18 8.95 1.54
C GLY A 113 -6.26 8.28 0.70
N PHE A 114 -6.92 9.03 -0.19
CA PHE A 114 -7.95 8.47 -1.06
C PHE A 114 -7.40 7.52 -2.14
N SER A 115 -6.19 7.79 -2.63
CA SER A 115 -5.50 6.89 -3.57
C SER A 115 -5.25 5.51 -2.98
N ARG A 116 -4.80 5.43 -1.72
CA ARG A 116 -4.61 4.15 -0.99
C ARG A 116 -5.90 3.35 -0.85
N ARG A 117 -7.06 4.02 -0.88
CA ARG A 117 -8.39 3.39 -0.84
C ARG A 117 -8.94 3.01 -2.21
N GLY A 118 -8.27 3.42 -3.29
CA GLY A 118 -8.74 3.22 -4.67
C GLY A 118 -9.85 4.18 -5.09
N ASP A 119 -10.10 5.26 -4.34
CA ASP A 119 -11.17 6.23 -4.61
C ASP A 119 -10.75 7.23 -5.72
N LEU A 120 -10.62 6.73 -6.95
CA LEU A 120 -10.12 7.50 -8.10
C LEU A 120 -10.93 8.78 -8.37
N GLY A 121 -12.26 8.72 -8.32
CA GLY A 121 -13.12 9.88 -8.57
C GLY A 121 -12.84 11.04 -7.60
N ILE A 122 -12.60 10.72 -6.33
CA ILE A 122 -12.26 11.73 -5.31
C ILE A 122 -10.86 12.28 -5.56
N CYS A 123 -9.89 11.42 -5.88
CA CYS A 123 -8.53 11.86 -6.22
C CYS A 123 -8.52 12.86 -7.39
N LEU A 124 -9.29 12.60 -8.44
CA LEU A 124 -9.41 13.51 -9.59
C LEU A 124 -10.12 14.80 -9.22
N GLY A 125 -11.20 14.74 -8.44
CA GLY A 125 -11.90 15.92 -7.94
C GLY A 125 -10.99 16.84 -7.12
N LEU A 126 -10.19 16.25 -6.22
CA LEU A 126 -9.20 16.97 -5.40
C LEU A 126 -8.08 17.55 -6.26
N LEU A 127 -7.55 16.80 -7.24
CA LEU A 127 -6.53 17.30 -8.17
C LEU A 127 -7.05 18.49 -8.99
N LEU A 128 -8.28 18.41 -9.49
CA LEU A 128 -8.90 19.50 -10.23
C LEU A 128 -9.10 20.73 -9.35
N ARG A 129 -9.60 20.55 -8.13
CA ARG A 129 -9.79 21.65 -7.18
C ARG A 129 -8.46 22.30 -6.81
N MET A 130 -7.44 21.52 -6.50
CA MET A 130 -6.08 22.01 -6.24
C MET A 130 -5.57 22.89 -7.39
N ARG A 131 -5.79 22.48 -8.64
CA ARG A 131 -5.37 23.23 -9.84
C ARG A 131 -6.16 24.52 -10.07
N LEU A 132 -7.36 24.65 -9.52
CA LEU A 132 -8.18 25.85 -9.59
C LEU A 132 -7.83 26.85 -8.48
N GLU A 133 -7.18 26.40 -7.40
CA GLU A 133 -6.71 27.29 -6.33
C GLU A 133 -5.42 28.02 -6.75
N MET A 134 -5.41 29.34 -6.56
CA MET A 134 -4.27 30.19 -6.90
C MET A 134 -3.05 29.82 -6.06
N GLY A 135 -1.90 29.64 -6.71
CA GLY A 135 -0.63 29.36 -6.02
C GLY A 135 -0.32 27.86 -5.84
N PHE A 136 -1.25 26.96 -6.15
CA PHE A 136 -1.00 25.52 -6.08
C PHE A 136 -0.79 24.91 -7.46
N LYS A 137 0.32 24.17 -7.60
CA LYS A 137 0.60 23.36 -8.78
C LYS A 137 0.85 21.93 -8.31
N PRO A 138 0.25 20.92 -8.95
CA PRO A 138 0.58 19.53 -8.67
C PRO A 138 2.08 19.31 -8.82
N ASN A 139 2.66 18.50 -7.95
CA ASN A 139 4.04 18.07 -8.04
C ASN A 139 4.12 16.54 -8.13
N GLU A 140 5.33 15.98 -8.09
CA GLU A 140 5.58 14.55 -8.11
C GLU A 140 4.79 13.80 -7.02
N VAL A 141 4.70 14.38 -5.83
CA VAL A 141 3.96 13.81 -4.68
C VAL A 141 2.44 13.83 -4.94
N THR A 142 1.93 14.80 -5.70
CA THR A 142 0.52 14.83 -6.11
C THR A 142 0.23 13.84 -7.24
N VAL A 143 1.11 13.74 -8.23
CA VAL A 143 0.88 12.97 -9.46
C VAL A 143 0.96 11.47 -9.19
N ILE A 144 1.92 11.00 -8.40
CA ILE A 144 2.15 9.56 -8.15
C ILE A 144 0.89 8.85 -7.60
N PRO A 145 0.22 9.35 -6.54
CA PRO A 145 -0.97 8.70 -6.01
C PRO A 145 -2.14 8.70 -7.00
N VAL A 146 -2.33 9.78 -7.78
CA VAL A 146 -3.40 9.82 -8.79
C VAL A 146 -3.14 8.79 -9.89
N VAL A 147 -1.91 8.71 -10.40
CA VAL A 147 -1.50 7.67 -11.37
C VAL A 147 -1.69 6.27 -10.78
N SER A 148 -1.32 6.06 -9.52
CA SER A 148 -1.49 4.78 -8.83
C SER A 148 -2.96 4.38 -8.66
N ALA A 149 -3.83 5.35 -8.40
CA ALA A 149 -5.28 5.12 -8.36
C ALA A 149 -5.81 4.73 -9.75
N CYS A 150 -5.37 5.41 -10.83
CA CYS A 150 -5.72 5.01 -12.19
C CYS A 150 -5.27 3.57 -12.50
N ALA A 151 -4.04 3.21 -12.11
CA ALA A 151 -3.49 1.88 -12.30
C ALA A 151 -4.23 0.79 -11.51
N GLY A 152 -4.74 1.13 -10.33
CA GLY A 152 -5.53 0.23 -9.49
C GLY A 152 -6.92 -0.06 -10.07
N VAL A 153 -7.57 0.95 -10.63
CA VAL A 153 -8.91 0.81 -11.25
C VAL A 153 -8.82 0.29 -12.70
N GLY A 154 -7.69 0.52 -13.38
CA GLY A 154 -7.51 0.19 -14.80
C GLY A 154 -7.95 1.30 -15.76
N GLU A 155 -8.13 2.53 -15.26
CA GLU A 155 -8.60 3.70 -16.04
C GLU A 155 -7.48 4.34 -16.85
N LEU A 156 -7.18 3.75 -18.01
CA LEU A 156 -6.06 4.19 -18.84
C LEU A 156 -6.21 5.60 -19.40
N ASP A 157 -7.39 5.98 -19.88
CA ASP A 157 -7.56 7.26 -20.57
C ASP A 157 -7.39 8.44 -19.60
N VAL A 158 -7.88 8.27 -18.37
CA VAL A 158 -7.57 9.17 -17.25
C VAL A 158 -6.07 9.15 -16.98
N GLY A 159 -5.46 7.96 -16.90
CA GLY A 159 -4.01 7.81 -16.72
C GLY A 159 -3.18 8.56 -17.76
N LYS A 160 -3.54 8.50 -19.05
CA LYS A 160 -2.92 9.24 -20.15
C LYS A 160 -3.08 10.75 -19.97
N TYR A 161 -4.25 11.20 -19.53
CA TYR A 161 -4.48 12.61 -19.22
C TYR A 161 -3.55 13.09 -18.09
N ILE A 162 -3.41 12.32 -17.01
CA ILE A 162 -2.50 12.63 -15.91
C ILE A 162 -1.03 12.57 -16.34
N HIS A 163 -0.65 11.62 -17.20
CA HIS A 163 0.68 11.59 -17.83
C HIS A 163 0.94 12.87 -18.62
N GLY A 164 -0.02 13.36 -19.41
CA GLY A 164 0.09 14.65 -20.10
C GLY A 164 0.27 15.83 -19.14
N ILE A 165 -0.38 15.82 -17.98
CA ILE A 165 -0.12 16.80 -16.91
C ILE A 165 1.32 16.67 -16.40
N ALA A 166 1.80 15.45 -16.14
CA ALA A 166 3.15 15.20 -15.66
C ALA A 166 4.23 15.73 -16.63
N VAL A 167 4.05 15.53 -17.94
CA VAL A 167 4.90 16.09 -18.99
C VAL A 167 4.93 17.62 -18.90
N LYS A 168 3.75 18.27 -18.86
CA LYS A 168 3.64 19.74 -18.84
C LYS A 168 4.26 20.37 -17.59
N LEU A 169 4.24 19.66 -16.46
CA LEU A 169 4.82 20.11 -15.20
C LEU A 169 6.32 19.81 -15.10
N GLY A 170 6.90 19.03 -16.03
CA GLY A 170 8.30 18.65 -15.99
C GLY A 170 8.64 17.61 -14.91
N VAL A 171 7.66 16.97 -14.29
CA VAL A 171 7.88 16.01 -13.20
C VAL A 171 8.27 14.60 -13.67
N LEU A 172 8.40 14.39 -14.99
CA LEU A 172 8.92 13.13 -15.56
C LEU A 172 10.43 12.93 -15.33
N LEU A 173 11.15 13.96 -14.87
CA LEU A 173 12.54 13.81 -14.43
C LEU A 173 12.65 12.97 -13.14
N GLU A 174 11.55 12.87 -12.39
CA GLU A 174 11.50 12.09 -11.16
C GLU A 174 11.27 10.61 -11.46
N VAL A 175 12.27 9.78 -11.15
CA VAL A 175 12.25 8.31 -11.31
C VAL A 175 10.99 7.68 -10.74
N LYS A 176 10.49 8.20 -9.60
CA LYS A 176 9.28 7.70 -8.93
C LYS A 176 8.01 7.94 -9.75
N VAL A 177 7.92 9.06 -10.48
CA VAL A 177 6.80 9.36 -11.37
C VAL A 177 6.83 8.45 -12.59
N VAL A 178 8.01 8.24 -13.18
CA VAL A 178 8.14 7.33 -14.33
C VAL A 178 7.80 5.89 -13.91
N ASN A 179 8.22 5.44 -12.73
CA ASN A 179 7.85 4.13 -12.21
C ASN A 179 6.33 3.96 -12.01
N SER A 180 5.64 4.97 -11.49
CA SER A 180 4.18 4.88 -11.33
C SER A 180 3.47 4.82 -12.69
N LEU A 181 3.99 5.51 -13.71
CA LEU A 181 3.49 5.46 -15.08
C LEU A 181 3.78 4.12 -15.76
N ILE A 182 4.97 3.53 -15.59
CA ILE A 182 5.28 2.17 -16.07
C ILE A 182 4.28 1.17 -15.49
N ASN A 183 4.00 1.25 -14.18
CA ASN A 183 3.00 0.41 -13.54
C ASN A 183 1.58 0.65 -14.07
N LEU A 184 1.18 1.90 -14.31
CA LEU A 184 -0.11 2.24 -14.94
C LEU A 184 -0.25 1.58 -16.32
N TYR A 185 0.68 1.87 -17.25
CA TYR A 185 0.62 1.35 -18.61
C TYR A 185 0.71 -0.17 -18.61
N GLY A 186 1.57 -0.74 -17.78
CA GLY A 186 1.71 -2.17 -17.60
C GLY A 186 0.41 -2.84 -17.15
N LYS A 187 -0.23 -2.36 -16.08
CA LYS A 187 -1.51 -2.93 -15.60
C LYS A 187 -2.66 -2.76 -16.58
N CYS A 188 -2.63 -1.70 -17.39
CA CYS A 188 -3.63 -1.48 -18.43
C CYS A 188 -3.36 -2.26 -19.74
N GLY A 189 -2.28 -3.04 -19.83
CA GLY A 189 -1.96 -3.82 -21.03
C GLY A 189 -1.22 -3.08 -22.14
N TYR A 190 -0.71 -1.87 -21.88
CA TYR A 190 -0.02 -1.03 -22.85
C TYR A 190 1.50 -1.18 -22.68
N LEU A 191 1.99 -2.36 -23.04
CA LEU A 191 3.37 -2.76 -22.78
C LEU A 191 4.39 -1.88 -23.50
N GLU A 192 4.15 -1.50 -24.77
CA GLU A 192 5.11 -0.66 -25.51
C GLU A 192 5.31 0.69 -24.82
N ALA A 193 4.24 1.30 -24.29
CA ALA A 193 4.35 2.56 -23.56
C ALA A 193 5.16 2.41 -22.27
N ALA A 194 4.97 1.30 -21.54
CA ALA A 194 5.76 0.99 -20.36
C ALA A 194 7.25 0.78 -20.70
N CYS A 195 7.57 0.07 -21.78
CA CYS A 195 8.94 -0.11 -22.26
C CYS A 195 9.58 1.22 -22.68
N CYS A 196 8.88 2.05 -23.46
CA CYS A 196 9.38 3.36 -23.89
C CYS A 196 9.71 4.26 -22.68
N LEU A 197 8.87 4.25 -21.65
CA LEU A 197 9.13 5.00 -20.42
C LEU A 197 10.38 4.49 -19.71
N PHE A 198 10.53 3.17 -19.58
CA PHE A 198 11.69 2.53 -18.95
C PHE A 198 13.00 2.81 -19.69
N GLU A 199 12.99 2.70 -21.02
CA GLU A 199 14.14 2.97 -21.88
C GLU A 199 14.52 4.45 -21.90
N GLY A 200 13.52 5.34 -21.75
CA GLY A 200 13.74 6.79 -21.63
C GLY A 200 14.30 7.24 -20.28
N MET A 201 14.41 6.37 -19.28
CA MET A 201 14.98 6.73 -17.98
C MET A 201 16.50 6.89 -18.08
N PRO A 202 17.08 8.00 -17.57
CA PRO A 202 18.53 8.14 -17.49
C PRO A 202 19.17 7.10 -16.56
N VAL A 203 18.46 6.75 -15.48
CA VAL A 203 18.88 5.75 -14.49
C VAL A 203 17.65 4.95 -14.08
N GLN A 204 17.68 3.64 -14.33
CA GLN A 204 16.65 2.71 -13.88
C GLN A 204 16.93 2.29 -12.44
N SER A 205 15.89 2.36 -11.60
CA SER A 205 15.95 1.90 -10.20
C SER A 205 15.50 0.44 -10.10
N LEU A 206 15.76 -0.20 -8.94
CA LEU A 206 15.23 -1.54 -8.62
C LEU A 206 13.72 -1.64 -8.88
N VAL A 207 12.95 -0.62 -8.50
CA VAL A 207 11.50 -0.56 -8.73
C VAL A 207 11.15 -0.52 -10.22
N SER A 208 11.94 0.17 -11.04
CA SER A 208 11.77 0.22 -12.50
C SER A 208 11.95 -1.18 -13.10
N TRP A 209 13.03 -1.88 -12.72
CA TRP A 209 13.31 -3.25 -13.19
C TRP A 209 12.25 -4.24 -12.72
N ASN A 210 11.87 -4.19 -11.44
CA ASN A 210 10.80 -5.03 -10.89
C ASN A 210 9.49 -4.85 -11.65
N SER A 211 9.15 -3.60 -12.00
CA SER A 211 7.95 -3.31 -12.79
C SER A 211 8.03 -3.97 -14.17
N MET A 212 9.17 -3.89 -14.85
CA MET A 212 9.34 -4.51 -16.17
C MET A 212 9.26 -6.04 -16.12
N VAL A 213 9.90 -6.67 -15.12
CA VAL A 213 9.80 -8.13 -14.92
C VAL A 213 8.34 -8.52 -14.66
N ALA A 214 7.69 -7.89 -13.68
CA ALA A 214 6.33 -8.23 -13.28
C ALA A 214 5.31 -8.05 -14.42
N VAL A 215 5.34 -6.91 -15.12
CA VAL A 215 4.38 -6.60 -16.18
C VAL A 215 4.49 -7.61 -17.32
N HIS A 216 5.70 -7.98 -17.75
CA HIS A 216 5.87 -8.99 -18.80
C HIS A 216 5.35 -10.36 -18.37
N VAL A 217 5.65 -10.77 -17.13
CA VAL A 217 5.19 -12.05 -16.59
C VAL A 217 3.67 -12.10 -16.50
N HIS A 218 3.02 -11.06 -15.97
CA HIS A 218 1.56 -10.99 -15.86
C HIS A 218 0.84 -10.99 -17.22
N MET A 219 1.50 -10.51 -18.28
CA MET A 219 0.97 -10.54 -19.65
C MET A 219 1.25 -11.86 -20.38
N GLY A 220 1.71 -12.90 -19.67
CA GLY A 220 2.04 -14.20 -20.26
C GLY A 220 3.35 -14.22 -21.05
N LEU A 221 4.14 -13.13 -21.03
CA LEU A 221 5.43 -13.01 -21.70
C LEU A 221 6.58 -13.35 -20.74
N ALA A 222 6.46 -14.48 -20.05
CA ALA A 222 7.35 -14.89 -18.96
C ALA A 222 8.84 -14.93 -19.39
N GLU A 223 9.14 -15.40 -20.60
CA GLU A 223 10.51 -15.42 -21.13
C GLU A 223 11.12 -14.01 -21.23
N LYS A 224 10.34 -13.02 -21.70
CA LYS A 224 10.78 -11.62 -21.75
C LYS A 224 10.99 -11.07 -20.34
N GLY A 225 10.10 -11.40 -19.40
CA GLY A 225 10.25 -11.02 -17.99
C GLY A 225 11.55 -11.53 -17.38
N ILE A 226 11.90 -12.80 -17.64
CA ILE A 226 13.19 -13.39 -17.23
C ILE A 226 14.36 -12.69 -17.95
N GLY A 227 14.19 -12.32 -19.22
CA GLY A 227 15.15 -11.50 -19.96
C GLY A 227 15.47 -10.18 -19.26
N TYR A 228 14.44 -9.44 -18.82
CA TYR A 228 14.62 -8.21 -18.03
C TYR A 228 15.32 -8.46 -16.70
N PHE A 229 15.03 -9.58 -16.01
CA PHE A 229 15.76 -9.95 -14.81
C PHE A 229 17.26 -10.23 -15.08
N ILE A 230 17.58 -10.89 -16.19
CA ILE A 230 18.98 -11.12 -16.57
C ILE A 230 19.67 -9.78 -16.86
N MET A 231 19.01 -8.87 -17.57
CA MET A 231 19.53 -7.52 -17.85
C MET A 231 19.73 -6.72 -16.57
N MET A 232 18.78 -6.76 -15.64
CA MET A 232 18.86 -6.15 -14.32
C MET A 232 20.12 -6.60 -13.57
N ARG A 233 20.40 -7.90 -13.54
CA ARG A 233 21.62 -8.43 -12.89
C ARG A 233 22.90 -8.01 -13.61
N ARG A 234 22.89 -7.97 -14.95
CA ARG A 234 24.02 -7.46 -15.74
C ARG A 234 24.29 -5.98 -15.50
N ALA A 235 23.26 -5.20 -15.20
CA ALA A 235 23.37 -3.81 -14.77
C ALA A 235 23.88 -3.65 -13.33
N GLY A 236 24.19 -4.75 -12.62
CA GLY A 236 24.69 -4.73 -11.25
C GLY A 236 23.62 -4.43 -10.19
N ILE A 237 22.33 -4.55 -10.55
CA ILE A 237 21.23 -4.28 -9.63
C ILE A 237 20.81 -5.58 -8.94
N ASN A 238 20.92 -5.59 -7.62
CA ASN A 238 20.50 -6.71 -6.79
C ASN A 238 18.98 -6.79 -6.74
N SER A 239 18.45 -7.99 -6.96
CA SER A 239 17.01 -8.26 -6.85
C SER A 239 16.55 -8.31 -5.40
N ASP A 240 15.27 -8.04 -5.18
CA ASP A 240 14.61 -8.18 -3.90
C ASP A 240 13.51 -9.26 -3.94
N GLN A 241 12.75 -9.35 -2.84
CA GLN A 241 11.58 -10.22 -2.73
C GLN A 241 10.59 -10.03 -3.89
N ALA A 242 10.31 -8.81 -4.32
CA ALA A 242 9.32 -8.54 -5.36
C ALA A 242 9.80 -9.06 -6.72
N THR A 243 11.10 -8.94 -7.02
CA THR A 243 11.70 -9.59 -8.20
C THR A 243 11.49 -11.10 -8.16
N VAL A 244 11.79 -11.73 -7.02
CA VAL A 244 11.73 -13.19 -6.88
C VAL A 244 10.30 -13.70 -7.02
N VAL A 245 9.32 -13.06 -6.39
CA VAL A 245 7.90 -13.42 -6.56
C VAL A 245 7.50 -13.36 -8.04
N SER A 246 7.96 -12.34 -8.77
CA SER A 246 7.71 -12.24 -10.22
C SER A 246 8.38 -13.36 -11.02
N LEU A 247 9.59 -13.79 -10.63
CA LEU A 247 10.28 -14.93 -11.25
C LEU A 247 9.60 -16.27 -10.97
N LEU A 248 9.08 -16.46 -9.76
CA LEU A 248 8.33 -17.67 -9.41
C LEU A 248 7.04 -17.77 -10.24
N LEU A 249 6.32 -16.65 -10.41
CA LEU A 249 5.18 -16.59 -11.33
C LEU A 249 5.60 -16.85 -12.79
N ALA A 250 6.77 -16.37 -13.22
CA ALA A 250 7.30 -16.70 -14.54
C ALA A 250 7.55 -18.21 -14.71
N CYS A 251 8.05 -18.87 -13.67
CA CYS A 251 8.25 -20.33 -13.66
C CYS A 251 6.90 -21.07 -13.74
N GLU A 252 5.89 -20.59 -13.01
CA GLU A 252 4.54 -21.13 -13.06
C GLU A 252 3.96 -21.03 -14.48
N ASN A 253 4.01 -19.84 -15.08
CA ASN A 253 3.49 -19.58 -16.43
C ASN A 253 4.16 -20.46 -17.50
N LEU A 254 5.45 -20.76 -17.33
CA LEU A 254 6.21 -21.60 -18.27
C LEU A 254 6.06 -23.09 -17.98
N GLY A 255 5.74 -23.49 -16.74
CA GLY A 255 5.64 -24.89 -16.34
C GLY A 255 6.98 -25.65 -16.34
N VAL A 256 8.12 -24.95 -16.42
CA VAL A 256 9.44 -25.59 -16.59
C VAL A 256 10.09 -25.86 -15.22
N ARG A 257 10.09 -27.13 -14.81
CA ARG A 257 10.69 -27.57 -13.52
C ARG A 257 12.12 -27.11 -13.31
N LYS A 258 13.01 -27.31 -14.29
CA LYS A 258 14.43 -26.94 -14.18
C LYS A 258 14.64 -25.45 -13.93
N LEU A 259 13.73 -24.61 -14.43
CA LEU A 259 13.77 -23.18 -14.19
C LEU A 259 13.37 -22.86 -12.74
N ALA A 260 12.32 -23.50 -12.23
CA ALA A 260 11.92 -23.38 -10.83
C ALA A 260 13.05 -23.81 -9.87
N GLU A 261 13.72 -24.93 -10.16
CA GLU A 261 14.89 -25.40 -9.40
C GLU A 261 16.06 -24.40 -9.44
N ALA A 262 16.33 -23.79 -10.60
CA ALA A 262 17.37 -22.77 -10.74
C ALA A 262 17.03 -21.49 -9.96
N VAL A 263 15.77 -21.06 -9.98
CA VAL A 263 15.28 -19.91 -9.19
C VAL A 263 15.32 -20.23 -7.70
N HIS A 264 14.99 -21.46 -7.29
CA HIS A 264 15.13 -21.91 -5.90
C HIS A 264 16.59 -21.85 -5.43
N GLY A 265 17.54 -22.37 -6.22
CA GLY A 265 18.97 -22.24 -5.90
C GLY A 265 19.43 -20.77 -5.81
N TYR A 266 18.85 -19.89 -6.63
CA TYR A 266 19.10 -18.45 -6.53
C TYR A 266 18.56 -17.84 -5.22
N ILE A 267 17.37 -18.23 -4.79
CA ILE A 267 16.75 -17.79 -3.52
C ILE A 267 17.64 -18.15 -2.33
N LEU A 268 18.11 -19.42 -2.28
CA LEU A 268 18.99 -19.92 -1.23
C LEU A 268 20.33 -19.17 -1.18
N ASN A 269 20.97 -18.99 -2.35
CA ASN A 269 22.23 -18.25 -2.43
C ASN A 269 22.08 -16.77 -2.04
N GLY A 270 20.89 -16.19 -2.24
CA GLY A 270 20.58 -14.81 -1.86
C GLY A 270 20.10 -14.63 -0.42
N GLY A 271 19.89 -15.72 0.34
CA GLY A 271 19.31 -15.66 1.68
C GLY A 271 17.84 -15.17 1.71
N LEU A 272 17.13 -15.26 0.58
CA LEU A 272 15.73 -14.83 0.46
C LEU A 272 14.74 -15.93 0.87
N ASP A 273 15.22 -17.15 1.14
CA ASP A 273 14.47 -18.29 1.66
C ASP A 273 13.82 -18.01 3.01
N ARG A 274 14.44 -17.16 3.84
CA ARG A 274 13.91 -16.72 5.14
C ARG A 274 12.73 -15.76 5.01
N ASN A 275 12.48 -15.23 3.82
CA ASN A 275 11.35 -14.36 3.58
C ASN A 275 10.09 -15.20 3.42
N LEU A 276 9.17 -15.07 4.37
CA LEU A 276 7.95 -15.87 4.43
C LEU A 276 7.12 -15.82 3.14
N ALA A 277 7.02 -14.66 2.49
CA ALA A 277 6.29 -14.54 1.24
C ALA A 277 6.99 -15.22 0.06
N VAL A 278 8.34 -15.19 0.02
CA VAL A 278 9.11 -15.95 -0.99
C VAL A 278 8.95 -17.44 -0.77
N ALA A 279 9.10 -17.91 0.47
CA ALA A 279 8.94 -19.32 0.83
C ALA A 279 7.54 -19.83 0.48
N THR A 280 6.50 -19.09 0.84
CA THR A 280 5.10 -19.42 0.51
C THR A 280 4.85 -19.43 -1.00
N ALA A 281 5.39 -18.47 -1.76
CA ALA A 281 5.27 -18.46 -3.22
C ALA A 281 6.01 -19.65 -3.87
N LEU A 282 7.16 -20.04 -3.31
CA LEU A 282 7.93 -21.19 -3.77
C LEU A 282 7.21 -22.52 -3.49
N LEU A 283 6.55 -22.63 -2.33
CA LEU A 283 5.68 -23.76 -2.00
C LEU A 283 4.54 -23.92 -3.00
N ASP A 284 3.82 -22.83 -3.27
CA ASP A 284 2.71 -22.80 -4.22
C ASP A 284 3.16 -23.19 -5.64
N LEU A 285 4.31 -22.69 -6.08
CA LEU A 285 4.90 -23.06 -7.37
C LEU A 285 5.17 -24.56 -7.47
N TYR A 286 5.88 -25.15 -6.50
CA TYR A 286 6.19 -26.58 -6.53
C TYR A 286 4.94 -27.45 -6.44
N ALA A 287 3.94 -27.01 -5.68
CA ALA A 287 2.63 -27.64 -5.65
C ALA A 287 2.00 -27.65 -7.05
N LYS A 288 1.86 -26.50 -7.70
CA LYS A 288 1.26 -26.39 -9.04
C LYS A 288 2.02 -27.16 -10.12
N LEU A 289 3.33 -27.31 -9.99
CA LEU A 289 4.16 -28.13 -10.89
C LEU A 289 4.07 -29.65 -10.63
N GLY A 290 3.32 -30.08 -9.61
CA GLY A 290 3.11 -31.49 -9.27
C GLY A 290 4.28 -32.18 -8.58
N ILE A 291 5.20 -31.43 -7.98
CA ILE A 291 6.46 -31.94 -7.45
C ILE A 291 6.35 -32.10 -5.94
N LEU A 292 5.54 -33.04 -5.44
CA LEU A 292 5.22 -33.14 -4.01
C LEU A 292 6.40 -33.41 -3.06
N SER A 293 7.55 -33.89 -3.57
CA SER A 293 8.74 -34.14 -2.75
C SER A 293 9.43 -32.85 -2.28
N ASP A 294 9.21 -31.73 -2.95
CA ASP A 294 9.94 -30.48 -2.72
C ASP A 294 9.19 -29.44 -1.87
N PRO A 295 7.84 -29.32 -1.88
CA PRO A 295 7.09 -28.50 -0.94
C PRO A 295 7.31 -28.91 0.53
N ARG A 296 7.45 -30.21 0.80
CA ARG A 296 7.76 -30.70 2.16
C ARG A 296 9.11 -30.18 2.68
N LYS A 297 10.12 -30.13 1.79
CA LYS A 297 11.45 -29.64 2.16
C LYS A 297 11.40 -28.15 2.41
N VAL A 298 10.83 -27.38 1.47
CA VAL A 298 10.68 -25.93 1.61
C VAL A 298 9.89 -25.60 2.89
N PHE A 299 8.79 -26.30 3.18
CA PHE A 299 8.00 -26.09 4.38
C PHE A 299 8.77 -26.44 5.67
N GLY A 300 9.56 -27.53 5.64
CA GLY A 300 10.42 -27.92 6.75
C GLY A 300 11.57 -26.95 7.03
N GLU A 301 11.96 -26.13 6.06
CA GLU A 301 12.98 -25.09 6.19
C GLU A 301 12.38 -23.76 6.71
N MET A 302 11.05 -23.62 6.76
CA MET A 302 10.40 -22.40 7.24
C MET A 302 10.47 -22.29 8.76
N ILE A 303 10.86 -21.11 9.25
CA ILE A 303 10.80 -20.76 10.66
C ILE A 303 9.46 -20.06 10.92
N ASP A 304 8.63 -20.64 11.78
CA ASP A 304 7.31 -20.11 12.20
C ASP A 304 6.34 -19.81 11.01
N PRO A 305 5.91 -20.85 10.28
CA PRO A 305 5.00 -20.68 9.13
C PRO A 305 3.65 -20.06 9.55
N ASP A 306 3.25 -19.00 8.85
CA ASP A 306 1.97 -18.32 9.06
C ASP A 306 0.78 -19.08 8.45
N ALA A 307 -0.42 -18.54 8.66
CA ALA A 307 -1.65 -19.11 8.11
C ALA A 307 -1.61 -19.29 6.58
N VAL A 308 -0.90 -18.41 5.85
CA VAL A 308 -0.80 -18.48 4.39
C VAL A 308 0.07 -19.67 3.97
N ALA A 309 1.21 -19.87 4.64
CA ALA A 309 2.10 -21.00 4.41
C ALA A 309 1.42 -22.35 4.69
N TRP A 310 0.71 -22.47 5.82
CA TRP A 310 -0.07 -23.67 6.15
C TRP A 310 -1.17 -23.94 5.11
N THR A 311 -1.90 -22.89 4.70
CA THR A 311 -2.94 -23.02 3.68
C THR A 311 -2.36 -23.49 2.35
N ALA A 312 -1.24 -22.93 1.90
CA ALA A 312 -0.56 -23.35 0.67
C ALA A 312 -0.15 -24.83 0.72
N MET A 313 0.37 -25.30 1.86
CA MET A 313 0.76 -26.70 2.05
C MET A 313 -0.46 -27.65 2.02
N LEU A 314 -1.58 -27.27 2.64
CA LEU A 314 -2.83 -28.03 2.59
C LEU A 314 -3.42 -28.08 1.18
N SER A 315 -3.46 -26.94 0.49
CA SER A 315 -3.90 -26.83 -0.90
C SER A 315 -3.07 -27.71 -1.82
N SER A 316 -1.75 -27.78 -1.60
CA SER A 316 -0.85 -28.67 -2.33
C SER A 316 -1.29 -30.14 -2.23
N TYR A 317 -1.53 -30.65 -1.03
CA TYR A 317 -2.00 -32.03 -0.87
C TYR A 317 -3.40 -32.26 -1.47
N ALA A 318 -4.31 -31.32 -1.27
CA ALA A 318 -5.67 -31.40 -1.81
C ALA A 318 -5.66 -31.46 -3.35
N MET A 319 -4.87 -30.60 -4.01
CA MET A 319 -4.73 -30.56 -5.47
C MET A 319 -4.26 -31.89 -6.07
N HIS A 320 -3.53 -32.70 -5.30
CA HIS A 320 -2.96 -33.97 -5.76
C HIS A 320 -3.70 -35.20 -5.23
N GLY A 321 -4.89 -35.03 -4.65
CA GLY A 321 -5.69 -36.14 -4.13
C GLY A 321 -5.09 -36.80 -2.87
N ARG A 322 -4.15 -36.14 -2.19
CA ARG A 322 -3.46 -36.63 -0.99
C ARG A 322 -4.22 -36.22 0.27
N GLY A 323 -5.50 -36.56 0.32
CA GLY A 323 -6.43 -36.07 1.36
C GLY A 323 -6.06 -36.49 2.78
N ARG A 324 -5.43 -37.67 2.94
CA ARG A 324 -4.96 -38.13 4.26
C ARG A 324 -3.86 -37.22 4.80
N GLU A 325 -2.84 -36.94 4.00
CA GLU A 325 -1.73 -36.08 4.42
C GLU A 325 -2.17 -34.63 4.64
N ALA A 326 -3.18 -34.16 3.90
CA ALA A 326 -3.82 -32.87 4.14
C ALA A 326 -4.44 -32.82 5.55
N ILE A 327 -5.18 -33.84 5.96
CA ILE A 327 -5.80 -33.91 7.30
C ILE A 327 -4.71 -33.95 8.39
N GLU A 328 -3.67 -34.77 8.21
CA GLU A 328 -2.55 -34.85 9.15
C GLU A 328 -1.84 -33.50 9.34
N HIS A 329 -1.63 -32.74 8.26
CA HIS A 329 -1.02 -31.41 8.36
C HIS A 329 -1.98 -30.36 8.94
N PHE A 330 -3.29 -30.52 8.74
CA PHE A 330 -4.29 -29.64 9.35
C PHE A 330 -4.35 -29.86 10.88
N GLU A 331 -4.31 -31.11 11.34
CA GLU A 331 -4.20 -31.42 12.75
C GLU A 331 -2.90 -30.88 13.36
N LEU A 332 -1.77 -31.01 12.65
CA LEU A 332 -0.49 -30.43 13.08
C LEU A 332 -0.56 -28.90 13.18
N MET A 333 -1.23 -28.23 12.24
CA MET A 333 -1.48 -26.79 12.28
C MET A 333 -2.26 -26.40 13.54
N LEU A 334 -3.27 -27.17 13.93
CA LEU A 334 -4.06 -26.91 15.15
C LEU A 334 -3.26 -27.10 16.44
N VAL A 335 -2.32 -28.05 16.45
CA VAL A 335 -1.46 -28.33 17.61
C VAL A 335 -0.35 -27.30 17.76
N ASN A 336 0.29 -26.90 16.65
CA ASN A 336 1.40 -25.94 16.67
C ASN A 336 0.93 -24.48 16.62
N GLY A 337 -0.21 -24.21 16.00
CA GLY A 337 -0.80 -22.88 15.85
C GLY A 337 -1.92 -22.66 16.86
N GLY A 338 -1.64 -21.92 17.94
CA GLY A 338 -2.67 -21.32 18.80
C GLY A 338 -3.55 -20.26 18.10
N MET A 339 -3.76 -20.36 16.79
CA MET A 339 -4.44 -19.38 15.93
C MET A 339 -5.98 -19.43 15.99
N LEU A 340 -6.57 -20.38 16.72
CA LEU A 340 -8.02 -20.44 16.97
C LEU A 340 -8.42 -20.15 18.42
N GLN A 341 -7.48 -19.73 19.29
CA GLN A 341 -7.77 -19.40 20.71
C GLN A 341 -7.48 -17.93 21.10
N ARG A 342 -7.48 -16.98 20.15
CA ARG A 342 -7.53 -15.54 20.46
C ARG A 342 -8.49 -14.79 19.56
#